data_AF-A0A661ES79-F1
#
_entry.id   AF-A0A661ES79-F1
#
_cell.length_a   1.000
_cell.length_b   1.000
_cell.length_c   1.000
_cell.angle_alpha   90.00
_cell.angle_beta   90.00
_cell.angle_gamma   90.00
#
_symmetry.space_group_name_H-M   'P 1'
#
loop_
_entity.id
_entity.type
_entity.pdbx_description
1 polymer ?
#
loop_
_entity_poly.entity_id
_entity_poly.type
_entity_poly.pdbx_seq_one_letter_code
_entity_poly.pdbx_strand_id
1 'polypeptide(L)'
;KDPAWLDETYDSLKIRAEQLNNAVSNSEAILSFMRYFVTNILIEKTDAGFAVSSQVLLIRVRANNPAPFFLSAQRSNLWVQGGDQLQLTNREIHLDMPQIDSPTIAFFM
;
A
#
# COMPACT_ATOMS: atom_id res chain seq x y z
N LYS A 1 1.80 -4.94 24.01
CA LYS A 1 2.50 -3.88 23.26
C LYS A 1 1.59 -3.52 22.11
N ASP A 2 1.22 -2.26 21.95
CA ASP A 2 0.42 -1.84 20.79
C ASP A 2 1.19 -2.14 19.50
N PRO A 3 0.54 -2.66 18.45
CA PRO A 3 1.18 -2.83 17.16
C PRO A 3 1.69 -1.47 16.65
N ALA A 4 2.79 -1.47 15.92
CA ALA A 4 3.20 -0.26 15.20
C ALA A 4 2.24 -0.06 14.01
N TRP A 5 1.45 1.01 14.04
CA TRP A 5 0.54 1.37 12.96
C TRP A 5 1.08 2.55 12.14
N LEU A 6 0.95 2.46 10.82
CA LEU A 6 0.99 3.63 9.96
C LEU A 6 -0.45 4.04 9.70
N ASP A 7 -0.89 5.12 10.34
CA ASP A 7 -2.23 5.67 10.20
C ASP A 7 -2.16 6.96 9.38
N GLU A 8 -2.70 6.92 8.17
CA GLU A 8 -2.64 8.03 7.22
C GLU A 8 -4.04 8.57 6.91
N THR A 9 -4.13 9.90 6.84
CA THR A 9 -5.31 10.61 6.34
C THR A 9 -5.10 11.01 4.89
N TYR A 10 -6.15 11.52 4.24
CA TYR A 10 -6.02 12.07 2.88
C TYR A 10 -4.90 13.12 2.78
N ASP A 11 -4.79 14.01 3.76
CA ASP A 11 -3.78 15.08 3.74
C ASP A 11 -2.37 14.54 3.89
N SER A 12 -2.16 13.56 4.78
CA SER A 12 -0.83 12.94 4.93
C SER A 12 -0.45 12.12 3.70
N LEU A 13 -1.41 11.39 3.12
CA LEU A 13 -1.21 10.65 1.86
C LEU A 13 -0.84 11.59 0.72
N LYS A 14 -1.48 12.75 0.62
CA LYS A 14 -1.18 13.77 -0.39
C LYS A 14 0.26 14.25 -0.25
N ILE A 15 0.69 14.62 0.95
CA ILE A 15 2.08 15.04 1.22
C ILE A 15 3.07 13.93 0.83
N ARG A 16 2.77 12.69 1.21
CA ARG A 16 3.62 11.53 0.90
C ARG A 16 3.70 11.27 -0.60
N ALA A 17 2.59 11.38 -1.31
CA ALA A 17 2.55 11.25 -2.77
C ALA A 17 3.36 12.36 -3.46
N GLU A 18 3.28 13.61 -2.98
CA GLU A 18 4.11 14.72 -3.47
C GLU A 18 5.59 14.45 -3.22
N GLN A 19 5.96 13.98 -2.02
CA GLN A 19 7.35 13.64 -1.69
C GLN A 19 7.92 12.51 -2.54
N LEU A 20 7.14 11.46 -2.83
CA LEU A 20 7.57 10.34 -3.67
C LEU A 20 7.75 10.75 -5.14
N ASN A 21 7.00 11.76 -5.60
CA ASN A 21 7.14 12.29 -6.96
C ASN A 21 8.21 13.39 -7.08
N ASN A 22 8.72 13.91 -5.97
CA ASN A 22 9.74 14.95 -5.97
C ASN A 22 11.14 14.36 -6.24
N ALA A 23 11.79 14.84 -7.30
CA ALA A 23 13.13 14.42 -7.74
C ALA A 23 14.25 14.59 -6.68
N VAL A 24 13.99 15.33 -5.60
CA VAL A 24 14.95 15.62 -4.51
C VAL A 24 14.82 14.64 -3.33
N SER A 25 13.86 13.71 -3.36
CA SER A 25 13.69 12.73 -2.29
C SER A 25 14.81 11.67 -2.34
N ASN A 26 15.76 11.74 -1.40
CA ASN A 26 16.92 10.83 -1.36
C ASN A 26 16.55 9.33 -1.32
N SER A 27 15.38 8.97 -0.79
CA SER A 27 14.94 7.57 -0.67
C SER A 27 14.36 6.98 -1.96
N GLU A 28 13.83 7.80 -2.87
CA GLU A 28 13.35 7.39 -4.21
C GLU A 28 14.17 7.97 -5.37
N ALA A 29 15.21 8.77 -5.08
CA ALA A 29 16.22 9.15 -6.06
C ALA A 29 16.86 7.92 -6.76
N ILE A 30 16.82 6.77 -6.07
CA ILE A 30 17.11 5.47 -6.65
C ILE A 30 15.78 4.79 -6.95
N LEU A 31 15.50 4.64 -8.25
CA LEU A 31 14.28 4.04 -8.77
C LEU A 31 14.01 2.66 -8.16
N SER A 32 12.78 2.49 -7.69
CA SER A 32 12.22 1.22 -7.25
C SER A 32 11.42 0.59 -8.40
N PHE A 33 11.75 -0.64 -8.77
CA PHE A 33 10.91 -1.47 -9.63
C PHE A 33 9.96 -2.26 -8.74
N MET A 34 8.67 -2.00 -8.86
CA MET A 34 7.63 -2.58 -8.01
C MET A 34 6.67 -3.44 -8.82
N ARG A 35 6.27 -4.58 -8.25
CA ARG A 35 5.24 -5.45 -8.81
C ARG A 35 4.30 -5.92 -7.72
N TYR A 36 3.01 -5.68 -7.93
CA TYR A 36 1.94 -6.09 -7.02
C TYR A 36 1.23 -7.32 -7.61
N PHE A 37 1.21 -8.41 -6.86
CA PHE A 37 0.37 -9.57 -7.14
C PHE A 37 -0.81 -9.51 -6.20
N VAL A 38 -1.96 -9.09 -6.73
CA VAL A 38 -3.21 -9.01 -5.97
C VAL A 38 -4.04 -10.25 -6.29
N THR A 39 -4.40 -11.01 -5.26
CA THR A 39 -5.07 -12.30 -5.37
C THR A 39 -6.15 -12.44 -4.29
N ASN A 40 -6.89 -13.55 -4.34
CA ASN A 40 -7.89 -13.91 -3.34
C ASN A 40 -8.88 -12.77 -3.05
N ILE A 41 -9.32 -12.11 -4.12
CA ILE A 41 -10.21 -10.96 -4.03
C ILE A 41 -11.62 -11.47 -3.68
N LEU A 42 -12.13 -11.04 -2.54
CA LEU A 42 -13.51 -11.27 -2.13
C LEU A 42 -14.20 -9.92 -1.98
N ILE A 43 -15.43 -9.85 -2.51
CA ILE A 43 -16.23 -8.63 -2.50
C ILE A 43 -17.56 -8.94 -1.83
N GLU A 44 -17.92 -8.10 -0.87
CA GLU A 44 -19.23 -8.08 -0.24
C GLU A 44 -19.85 -6.70 -0.45
N LYS A 45 -21.09 -6.67 -0.94
CA LYS A 45 -21.86 -5.42 -1.03
C LYS A 45 -22.49 -5.13 0.32
N THR A 46 -22.28 -3.92 0.83
CA THR A 46 -22.81 -3.42 2.10
C THR A 46 -23.63 -2.15 1.86
N ASP A 47 -24.32 -1.66 2.89
CA ASP A 47 -25.05 -0.39 2.81
C ASP A 47 -24.13 0.81 2.57
N ALA A 48 -22.87 0.72 3.03
CA ALA A 48 -21.87 1.77 2.87
C ALA A 48 -21.12 1.72 1.52
N GLY A 49 -21.19 0.60 0.79
CA GLY A 49 -20.46 0.42 -0.47
C GLY A 49 -20.05 -1.02 -0.72
N PHE A 50 -18.80 -1.24 -1.08
CA PHE A 50 -18.21 -2.55 -1.30
C PHE A 50 -17.08 -2.80 -0.31
N ALA A 51 -17.29 -3.73 0.61
CA ALA A 51 -16.24 -4.27 1.45
C ALA A 51 -15.43 -5.26 0.61
N VAL A 52 -14.12 -5.02 0.47
CA VAL A 52 -13.26 -5.82 -0.40
C VAL A 52 -12.05 -6.29 0.39
N SER A 53 -11.89 -7.60 0.51
CA SER A 53 -10.66 -8.22 1.03
C SER A 53 -9.81 -8.76 -0.12
N SER A 54 -8.49 -8.66 0.02
CA SER A 54 -7.54 -9.20 -0.95
C SER A 54 -6.23 -9.57 -0.27
N GLN A 55 -5.49 -10.50 -0.86
CA GLN A 55 -4.11 -10.78 -0.50
C GLN A 55 -3.18 -10.09 -1.52
N VAL A 56 -2.10 -9.48 -1.05
CA VAL A 56 -1.12 -8.81 -1.89
C VAL A 56 0.29 -9.29 -1.57
N LEU A 57 1.02 -9.67 -2.62
CA LEU A 57 2.47 -9.81 -2.59
C LEU A 57 3.08 -8.66 -3.39
N LEU A 58 3.81 -7.78 -2.72
CA LEU A 58 4.66 -6.77 -3.34
C LEU A 58 6.08 -7.30 -3.47
N ILE A 59 6.60 -7.32 -4.70
CA ILE A 59 8.01 -7.47 -4.98
C ILE A 59 8.59 -6.10 -5.28
N ARG A 60 9.62 -5.68 -4.52
CA ARG A 60 10.35 -4.43 -4.74
C ARG A 60 11.82 -4.71 -4.99
N VAL A 61 12.34 -4.25 -6.12
CA VAL A 61 13.78 -4.26 -6.44
C VAL A 61 14.23 -2.81 -6.56
N ARG A 62 15.37 -2.44 -5.96
CA ARG A 62 15.93 -1.09 -6.12
C ARG A 62 17.06 -1.14 -7.15
N ALA A 63 17.20 -0.11 -7.96
CA ALA A 63 18.23 -0.09 -9.02
C ALA A 63 19.67 -0.30 -8.49
N ASN A 64 19.94 0.07 -7.24
CA ASN A 64 21.25 -0.10 -6.59
C ASN A 64 21.39 -1.37 -5.75
N ASN A 65 20.34 -2.19 -5.64
CA ASN A 65 20.38 -3.46 -4.92
C ASN A 65 19.58 -4.53 -5.71
N PRO A 66 20.26 -5.49 -6.34
CA PRO A 66 19.58 -6.50 -7.16
C PRO A 66 18.77 -7.51 -6.34
N ALA A 67 18.97 -7.59 -5.01
CA ALA A 67 18.18 -8.47 -4.16
C ALA A 67 16.74 -7.93 -4.00
N PRO A 68 15.71 -8.71 -4.36
CA PRO A 68 14.32 -8.30 -4.17
C PRO A 68 13.91 -8.33 -2.70
N PHE A 69 13.10 -7.35 -2.30
CA PHE A 69 12.34 -7.36 -1.07
C PHE A 69 10.92 -7.87 -1.36
N PHE A 70 10.41 -8.71 -0.47
CA PHE A 70 9.07 -9.29 -0.58
C PHE A 70 8.21 -8.83 0.60
N LEU A 71 7.05 -8.25 0.31
CA LEU A 71 6.07 -7.89 1.31
C LEU A 71 4.75 -8.59 1.03
N SER A 72 4.33 -9.44 1.95
CA SER A 72 3.03 -10.11 1.93
C SER A 72 2.08 -9.43 2.91
N ALA A 73 0.84 -9.21 2.50
CA ALA A 73 -0.18 -8.58 3.32
C ALA A 73 -1.60 -8.96 2.92
N GLN A 74 -2.50 -8.89 3.89
CA GLN A 74 -3.94 -8.82 3.66
C GLN A 74 -4.38 -7.35 3.61
N ARG A 75 -5.25 -6.99 2.67
CA ARG A 75 -5.87 -5.66 2.59
C ARG A 75 -7.37 -5.75 2.78
N SER A 76 -7.90 -4.98 3.72
CA SER A 76 -9.33 -4.78 3.96
C SER A 76 -9.71 -3.39 3.50
N ASN A 77 -10.54 -3.29 2.47
CA ASN A 77 -10.90 -2.01 1.86
C ASN A 77 -12.40 -1.75 1.98
N LEU A 78 -12.75 -0.46 2.07
CA LEU A 78 -14.08 0.03 1.76
C LEU A 78 -14.01 0.88 0.48
N TRP A 79 -14.79 0.49 -0.52
CA TRP A 79 -14.95 1.22 -1.76
C TRP A 79 -16.36 1.79 -1.86
N VAL A 80 -16.49 3.07 -2.18
CA VAL A 80 -17.78 3.76 -2.30
C VAL A 80 -17.94 4.28 -3.72
N GLN A 81 -19.15 4.18 -4.27
CA GLN A 81 -19.47 4.76 -5.55
C GLN A 81 -19.52 6.29 -5.43
N GLY A 82 -18.61 6.99 -6.09
CA GLY A 82 -18.56 8.45 -6.21
C GLY A 82 -18.79 8.87 -7.66
N GLY A 83 -20.03 9.19 -8.01
CA GLY A 83 -20.40 9.45 -9.41
C GLY A 83 -20.18 8.22 -10.28
N ASP A 84 -19.39 8.35 -11.34
CA ASP A 84 -19.08 7.27 -12.29
C ASP A 84 -17.88 6.40 -11.87
N GLN A 85 -17.27 6.67 -10.71
CA GLN A 85 -16.04 6.00 -10.27
C GLN A 85 -16.19 5.37 -8.88
N LEU A 86 -15.41 4.31 -8.64
CA LEU A 86 -15.20 3.77 -7.30
C LEU A 86 -14.07 4.53 -6.62
N GLN A 87 -14.31 4.97 -5.40
CA GLN A 87 -13.33 5.66 -4.56
C GLN A 87 -12.98 4.80 -3.36
N LEU A 88 -11.68 4.67 -3.08
CA LEU A 88 -11.19 4.00 -1.88
C LEU A 88 -11.35 4.95 -0.70
N THR A 89 -12.23 4.63 0.23
CA THR A 89 -12.50 5.48 1.40
C THR A 89 -11.75 5.03 2.63
N ASN A 90 -11.49 3.73 2.74
CA ASN A 90 -10.68 3.17 3.83
C ASN A 90 -9.88 1.98 3.32
N ARG A 91 -8.65 1.83 3.82
CA ARG A 91 -7.80 0.66 3.64
C ARG A 91 -7.06 0.37 4.93
N GLU A 92 -7.28 -0.82 5.46
CA GLU A 92 -6.44 -1.42 6.47
C GLU A 92 -5.52 -2.47 5.82
N ILE A 93 -4.25 -2.48 6.19
CA ILE A 93 -3.24 -3.41 5.68
C ILE A 93 -2.67 -4.17 6.86
N HIS A 94 -2.84 -5.49 6.86
CA HIS A 94 -2.21 -6.39 7.81
C HIS A 94 -1.02 -7.06 7.14
N LEU A 95 0.20 -6.69 7.53
CA LEU A 95 1.42 -7.31 7.02
C LEU A 95 1.61 -8.69 7.65
N ASP A 96 1.99 -9.69 6.86
CA ASP A 96 2.24 -11.06 7.34
C ASP A 96 3.61 -11.22 8.03
N MET A 97 4.22 -10.11 8.46
CA MET A 97 5.57 -10.08 9.03
C MET A 97 5.62 -9.25 10.33
N PRO A 98 6.24 -9.78 11.40
CA PRO A 98 6.37 -9.05 12.66
C PRO A 98 7.42 -7.94 12.60
N GLN A 99 8.33 -8.01 11.64
CA GLN A 99 9.35 -7.01 11.35
C GLN A 99 9.38 -6.78 9.84
N ILE A 100 9.38 -5.50 9.44
CA ILE A 100 9.42 -5.13 8.03
C ILE A 100 10.83 -5.36 7.49
N ASP A 101 10.98 -6.37 6.63
CA ASP A 101 12.23 -6.69 5.94
C ASP A 101 12.38 -5.85 4.65
N SER A 102 12.38 -4.53 4.83
CA SER A 102 12.66 -3.55 3.78
C SER A 102 13.34 -2.35 4.43
N PRO A 103 14.39 -1.77 3.82
CA PRO A 103 15.12 -0.64 4.40
C PRO A 103 14.24 0.60 4.60
N THR A 104 13.18 0.74 3.81
CA THR A 104 12.17 1.81 3.92
C THR A 104 10.80 1.31 3.47
N ILE A 105 9.74 1.99 3.90
CA ILE A 105 8.38 1.81 3.38
C ILE A 105 8.00 2.95 2.41
N ALA A 106 8.90 3.36 1.52
CA ALA A 106 8.64 4.45 0.56
C ALA A 106 7.79 3.99 -0.64
N PHE A 107 6.64 3.35 -0.38
CA PHE A 107 5.69 2.84 -1.38
C PHE A 107 4.30 2.67 -0.75
N PHE A 108 3.27 2.53 -1.57
CA PHE A 108 1.89 2.30 -1.12
C PHE A 108 1.49 0.83 -1.31
N MET A 109 0.75 0.26 -0.35
CA MET A 109 0.22 -1.12 -0.42
C MET A 109 -1.28 -1.10 -0.63
#